data_AF-A0A381I7S0-F1
#
_entry.id   AF-A0A381I7S0-F1
#
_cell.length_a   1.000
_cell.length_b   1.000
_cell.length_c   1.000
_cell.angle_alpha   90.00
_cell.angle_beta   90.00
_cell.angle_gamma   90.00
#
_symmetry.space_group_name_H-M   'P 1'
#
loop_
_entity.id
_entity.type
_entity.pdbx_description
1 polymer ?
#
loop_
_entity_poly.entity_id
_entity_poly.type
_entity_poly.pdbx_seq_one_letter_code
_entity_poly.pdbx_strand_id
1 'polypeptide(L)' 'MSGITMVFMPAVTTFAISRLLGGGKIMLVGDLIEQQFTVVGDWNFGSAISIFMMIVILISMSIMSKFGDESDKEGGGLLF' A
#
# COMPACT_ATOMS: atom_id res chain seq x y z
N MET A 1 20.50 -6.84 7.72
CA MET A 1 19.52 -6.96 6.62
C MET A 1 18.31 -7.83 6.99
N SER A 2 18.46 -8.95 7.72
CA SER A 2 17.35 -9.81 8.17
C SER A 2 16.26 -9.11 9.01
N GLY A 3 16.60 -8.09 9.81
CA GLY A 3 15.61 -7.35 10.59
C GLY A 3 14.59 -6.60 9.71
N ILE A 4 15.04 -5.94 8.64
CA ILE A 4 14.16 -5.15 7.75
C ILE A 4 13.19 -6.06 6.97
N THR A 5 13.66 -7.20 6.45
CA THR A 5 12.80 -8.15 5.73
C THR A 5 11.79 -8.82 6.66
N MET A 6 12.15 -9.05 7.92
CA MET A 6 11.25 -9.62 8.94
C MET A 6 10.09 -8.68 9.33
N VAL A 7 10.28 -7.35 9.30
CA VAL A 7 9.19 -6.39 9.61
C VAL A 7 8.37 -6.02 8.38
N PHE A 8 8.93 -6.17 7.17
CA PHE A 8 8.25 -5.73 5.96
C PHE A 8 7.05 -6.59 5.57
N MET A 9 7.21 -7.92 5.62
CA MET A 9 6.12 -8.85 5.30
C MET A 9 4.86 -8.58 6.14
N PRO A 10 4.93 -8.46 7.49
CA PRO A 10 3.75 -8.15 8.30
C PRO A 10 3.25 -6.71 8.14
N ALA A 11 4.08 -5.74 7.74
CA ALA A 11 3.64 -4.35 7.51
C ALA A 11 2.69 -4.24 6.30
N VAL A 12 3.00 -4.95 5.20
CA VAL A 12 2.14 -4.99 4.01
C VAL A 12 0.78 -5.64 4.33
N THR A 13 0.77 -6.71 5.12
CA THR A 13 -0.47 -7.40 5.52
C THR A 13 -1.28 -6.61 6.56
N THR A 14 -0.61 -5.90 7.48
CA THR A 14 -1.26 -5.10 8.52
C THR A 14 -2.07 -3.94 7.94
N PHE A 15 -1.72 -3.44 6.75
CA PHE A 15 -2.51 -2.44 6.05
C PHE A 15 -3.92 -2.94 5.69
N ALA A 16 -4.03 -4.18 5.17
CA ALA A 16 -5.32 -4.79 4.85
C ALA A 16 -6.15 -5.09 6.12
N ILE A 17 -5.49 -5.55 7.18
CA ILE A 17 -6.10 -5.80 8.49
C ILE A 17 -6.61 -4.49 9.12
N SER A 18 -5.86 -3.39 9.00
CA SER A 18 -6.26 -2.06 9.50
C SER A 18 -7.51 -1.53 8.79
N ARG A 19 -7.70 -1.82 7.49
CA ARG A 19 -8.96 -1.53 6.79
C ARG A 19 -10.14 -2.29 7.36
N LEU A 20 -9.96 -3.57 7.67
CA LEU A 20 -11.02 -4.42 8.20
C LEU A 20 -11.36 -4.09 9.67
N LEU A 21 -10.36 -3.79 10.51
CA LEU A 21 -10.55 -3.40 11.92
C LEU A 21 -11.04 -1.96 12.10
N GLY A 22 -10.74 -1.06 11.16
CA GLY A 22 -11.16 0.34 11.22
C GLY A 22 -12.67 0.53 11.08
N GLY A 23 -13.37 -0.41 10.41
CA GLY A 23 -14.84 -0.46 10.35
C GLY A 23 -15.54 0.85 9.92
N GLY A 24 -14.85 1.70 9.14
CA GLY A 24 -15.33 3.04 8.74
C GLY A 24 -15.31 4.11 9.84
N LYS A 25 -14.82 3.79 11.06
CA LYS A 25 -14.69 4.73 12.18
C LYS A 25 -13.33 5.45 12.21
N ILE A 26 -12.32 4.85 11.60
CA ILE A 26 -11.01 5.48 11.39
C ILE A 26 -10.88 5.71 9.88
N MET A 27 -10.80 6.97 9.49
CA MET A 27 -10.66 7.35 8.09
C MET A 27 -9.27 7.00 7.59
N LEU A 28 -9.19 6.02 6.69
CA LEU A 28 -7.94 5.60 6.07
C LEU A 28 -7.69 6.40 4.79
N VAL A 29 -6.46 6.32 4.28
CA VAL A 29 -6.06 7.00 3.03
C VAL A 29 -6.98 6.66 1.85
N GLY A 30 -7.45 5.41 1.77
CA GLY A 30 -8.39 5.00 0.72
C GLY A 30 -9.77 5.65 0.87
N ASP A 31 -10.25 5.80 2.11
CA ASP A 31 -11.56 6.40 2.40
C ASP A 31 -11.52 7.92 2.14
N LEU A 32 -10.37 8.55 2.41
CA LEU A 32 -10.12 9.96 2.04
C LEU A 32 -10.20 10.19 0.55
N ILE A 33 -9.57 9.33 -0.26
CA ILE A 33 -9.60 9.43 -1.73
C ILE A 33 -11.04 9.27 -2.22
N GLU A 34 -11.74 8.24 -1.76
CA GLU A 34 -13.14 7.98 -2.12
C GLU A 34 -14.05 9.17 -1.74
N GLN A 35 -13.90 9.72 -0.54
CA GLN A 35 -14.67 10.88 -0.10
C GLN A 35 -14.42 12.10 -1.00
N GLN A 36 -13.20 12.24 -1.52
CA GLN A 36 -12.86 13.36 -2.38
C GLN A 36 -13.44 13.25 -3.79
N PHE A 37 -13.56 12.03 -4.31
CA PHE A 37 -14.26 11.76 -5.57
C PHE A 37 -15.79 11.82 -5.42
N THR A 38 -16.34 11.28 -4.32
CA THR A 38 -17.78 11.01 -4.20
C THR A 38 -18.53 12.07 -3.39
N VAL A 39 -17.95 12.60 -2.31
CA VAL A 39 -18.63 13.53 -1.38
C VAL A 39 -18.32 14.98 -1.71
N VAL A 40 -17.05 15.30 -1.94
CA VAL A 40 -16.65 16.66 -2.34
C VAL A 40 -16.87 16.88 -3.84
N GLY A 41 -16.87 15.81 -4.62
CA GLY A 41 -17.07 15.88 -6.07
C GLY A 41 -15.94 16.60 -6.80
N ASP A 42 -14.74 16.65 -6.22
CA ASP A 42 -13.55 17.23 -6.85
C ASP A 42 -12.64 16.12 -7.38
N TRP A 43 -12.98 15.69 -8.59
CA TRP A 43 -12.33 14.61 -9.32
C TRP A 43 -10.88 14.93 -9.64
N ASN A 44 -10.54 16.22 -9.79
CA ASN A 44 -9.17 16.66 -10.04
C ASN A 44 -8.30 16.48 -8.79
N PHE A 45 -8.82 16.91 -7.63
CA PHE A 45 -8.09 16.78 -6.38
C PHE A 45 -7.99 15.32 -5.91
N GLY A 46 -9.07 14.53 -6.06
CA GLY A 46 -9.04 13.09 -5.83
C GLY A 46 -8.02 12.35 -6.70
N SER A 47 -7.90 12.75 -7.98
CA SER A 47 -6.91 12.19 -8.90
C SER A 47 -5.49 12.58 -8.53
N ALA A 48 -5.25 13.84 -8.13
CA ALA A 48 -3.94 14.31 -7.70
C ALA A 48 -3.43 13.54 -6.47
N ILE A 49 -4.28 13.33 -5.46
CA ILE A 49 -3.93 12.55 -4.26
C ILE A 49 -3.65 11.08 -4.62
N SER A 50 -4.44 10.51 -5.53
CA SER A 50 -4.26 9.11 -5.96
C SER A 50 -2.92 8.90 -6.67
N ILE A 51 -2.56 9.79 -7.61
CA ILE A 51 -1.28 9.74 -8.31
C ILE A 51 -0.11 9.97 -7.33
N PHE A 52 -0.26 10.92 -6.40
CA PHE A 52 0.73 11.15 -5.36
C PHE A 52 0.98 9.89 -4.52
N MET A 53 -0.09 9.22 -4.06
CA MET A 53 0.01 7.96 -3.32
C MET A 53 0.65 6.84 -4.16
N MET A 54 0.33 6.76 -5.44
CA MET A 54 0.97 5.80 -6.35
C MET A 54 2.48 6.02 -6.44
N ILE A 55 2.94 7.27 -6.54
CA ILE A 55 4.37 7.61 -6.54
C ILE A 55 5.02 7.19 -5.23
N VAL A 56 4.40 7.46 -4.07
CA VAL A 56 4.92 7.06 -2.76
C VAL A 56 5.05 5.53 -2.65
N ILE A 57 4.05 4.79 -3.12
CA ILE A 57 4.08 3.32 -3.13
C ILE A 57 5.18 2.82 -4.06
N LEU A 58 5.31 3.36 -5.28
CA LEU A 58 6.34 2.98 -6.23
C LEU A 58 7.74 3.27 -5.72
N ILE A 59 7.95 4.41 -5.04
CA ILE A 59 9.23 4.73 -4.40
C ILE A 59 9.51 3.75 -3.26
N SER A 60 8.53 3.47 -2.42
CA SER A 60 8.68 2.49 -1.33
C SER A 60 8.99 1.09 -1.87
N MET A 61 8.31 0.68 -2.95
CA MET A 61 8.54 -0.59 -3.64
C MET A 61 9.89 -0.61 -4.35
N SER A 62 10.35 0.49 -4.94
CA SER A 62 11.64 0.58 -5.61
C SER A 62 12.80 0.55 -4.61
N ILE A 63 12.66 1.23 -3.47
CA ILE A 63 13.61 1.14 -2.36
C ILE A 63 13.61 -0.29 -1.81
N MET A 64 12.45 -0.88 -1.54
CA MET A 64 12.31 -2.29 -1.15
C MET A 64 12.99 -3.25 -2.14
N SER A 65 12.72 -3.11 -3.44
CA SER A 65 13.25 -3.95 -4.52
C SER A 65 14.76 -3.77 -4.69
N LYS A 66 15.28 -2.54 -4.61
CA LYS A 66 16.73 -2.29 -4.69
C LYS A 66 17.50 -2.86 -3.49
N PHE A 67 16.84 -3.02 -2.35
CA PHE A 67 17.37 -3.72 -1.17
C PHE A 67 16.97 -5.22 -1.16
N GLY A 68 16.14 -5.65 -2.10
CA GLY A 68 15.57 -7.00 -2.26
C GLY A 68 16.01 -7.70 -3.54
N ASP A 69 17.05 -7.22 -4.23
CA ASP A 69 17.67 -7.85 -5.42
C ASP A 69 18.27 -9.25 -5.11
N GLU A 70 18.22 -9.70 -3.85
CA GLU A 70 18.53 -11.07 -3.42
C GLU A 70 17.31 -11.94 -3.08
N SER A 71 16.07 -11.49 -3.35
CA SER A 71 14.86 -12.24 -2.96
C SER A 71 13.73 -12.28 -4.00
N ASP A 72 14.00 -11.95 -5.27
CA ASP A 72 13.11 -12.27 -6.39
C ASP A 72 13.27 -13.74 -6.83
N LYS A 73 13.08 -14.70 -5.91
CA LYS A 73 13.09 -16.13 -6.26
C LYS A 73 12.08 -17.05 -5.58
N GLU A 74 11.13 -16.60 -4.75
CA GLU A 74 10.17 -17.53 -4.13
C GLU A 74 8.74 -16.99 -4.03
N GLY A 75 8.10 -16.78 -5.19
CA GLY A 75 6.67 -16.43 -5.23
C GLY A 75 5.89 -16.95 -6.44
N GLY A 76 6.47 -17.87 -7.24
CA GLY A 76 5.83 -18.42 -8.43
C GLY A 76 6.11 -19.91 -8.61
N GLY A 77 5.16 -20.74 -8.16
CA GLY A 77 5.26 -22.21 -8.14
C GLY A 77 5.38 -22.67 -6.68
N LEU A 78 4.41 -23.37 -6.11
CA LEU A 78 3.87 -24.62 -6.62
C LEU A 78 2.36 -24.73 -6.39
N LEU A 79 1.68 -25.05 -7.49
CA LEU A 79 0.43 -25.79 -7.47
C LEU A 79 0.73 -27.23 -7.06
N PHE A 80 -0.16 -27.82 -6.27
CA PHE A 80 -0.21 -29.23 -5.82
C PHE A 80 0.74 -29.63 -4.69
#